data_AF-A0A932PFR2-F1
#
_entry.id   AF-A0A932PFR2-F1
#
_cell.length_a   1.000
_cell.length_b   1.000
_cell.length_c   1.000
_cell.angle_alpha   90.00
_cell.angle_beta   90.00
_cell.angle_gamma   90.00
#
_symmetry.space_group_name_H-M   'P 1'
#
loop_
_entity.id
_entity.type
_entity.pdbx_description
1 polymer ?
#
loop_
_entity_poly.entity_id
_entity_poly.type
_entity_poly.pdbx_seq_one_letter_code
_entity_poly.pdbx_strand_id
1 'polypeptide(L)'
;MLYDGSYEFALVDPRRSLLAGSGGAGAGGGVLLSPMPGKIVKLLVKPGDVVQEGQTLLVMEAMKMQNELKTSTAGTVATVHVQEGATVETGAALITVVAPGA
;
A
#
# COMPACT_ATOMS: atom_id res chain seq x y z
N MET A 1 -32.68 -4.83 -5.03
CA MET A 1 -31.57 -4.93 -4.06
C MET A 1 -30.32 -4.54 -4.82
N LEU A 2 -29.99 -3.25 -4.79
CA LEU A 2 -28.87 -2.66 -5.54
C LEU A 2 -27.58 -2.92 -4.74
N TYR A 3 -26.58 -3.49 -5.41
CA TYR A 3 -25.24 -3.69 -4.83
C TYR A 3 -24.61 -2.30 -4.63
N ASP A 4 -24.59 -1.82 -3.39
CA ASP A 4 -23.90 -0.59 -2.98
C ASP A 4 -22.41 -0.89 -2.78
N GLY A 5 -21.73 -1.21 -3.88
CA GLY A 5 -20.28 -1.33 -3.92
C GLY A 5 -19.67 0.07 -3.91
N SER A 6 -19.53 0.65 -2.73
CA SER A 6 -18.75 1.87 -2.52
C SER A 6 -17.29 1.58 -2.85
N TYR A 7 -16.89 1.94 -4.07
CA TYR A 7 -15.48 2.08 -4.40
C TYR A 7 -15.01 3.39 -3.75
N GLU A 8 -14.26 3.29 -2.65
CA GLU A 8 -13.47 4.43 -2.17
C GLU A 8 -12.34 4.69 -3.16
N PHE A 9 -12.63 5.52 -4.16
CA PHE A 9 -11.58 6.28 -4.80
C PHE A 9 -11.14 7.31 -3.78
N ALA A 10 -9.93 7.17 -3.22
CA ALA A 10 -9.24 8.33 -2.70
C ALA A 10 -9.03 9.27 -3.90
N LEU A 11 -9.97 10.19 -4.12
CA LEU A 11 -9.76 11.35 -4.96
C LEU A 11 -8.59 12.10 -4.33
N VAL A 12 -7.38 11.81 -4.81
CA VAL A 12 -6.21 12.64 -4.56
C VAL A 12 -6.48 13.93 -5.31
N ASP A 13 -7.10 14.86 -4.61
CA ASP A 13 -7.47 16.16 -5.13
C ASP A 13 -6.19 16.94 -5.47
N PRO A 14 -5.89 17.21 -6.76
CA PRO A 14 -4.65 17.86 -7.16
C PRO A 14 -4.56 19.31 -6.64
N ARG A 15 -5.65 19.89 -6.11
CA ARG A 15 -5.62 21.20 -5.45
C ARG A 15 -5.13 21.16 -4.00
N ARG A 16 -5.21 20.00 -3.33
CA ARG A 16 -4.67 19.86 -1.96
C ARG A 16 -3.14 19.90 -1.93
N SER A 17 -2.51 19.58 -3.06
CA SER A 17 -1.06 19.71 -3.28
C SER A 17 -0.56 21.15 -3.33
N LEU A 18 -1.39 22.11 -3.78
CA LEU A 18 -0.93 23.48 -4.06
C LEU A 18 -1.22 24.50 -2.94
N LEU A 19 -2.04 24.14 -1.95
CA LEU A 19 -2.42 25.04 -0.85
C LEU A 19 -1.83 24.63 0.52
N ALA A 20 -1.10 23.52 0.59
CA ALA A 20 -0.27 23.18 1.74
C ALA A 20 1.11 23.86 1.62
N GLY A 21 1.09 25.20 1.69
CA GLY A 21 2.32 25.98 1.83
C GLY A 21 2.98 25.74 3.18
N SER A 22 4.28 25.41 3.12
CA SER A 22 5.30 25.60 4.16
C SER A 22 5.20 24.74 5.43
N GLY A 23 5.92 23.61 5.41
CA GLY A 23 6.31 22.85 6.60
C GLY A 23 6.70 21.41 6.20
N GLY A 24 8.00 21.13 6.13
CA GLY A 24 8.53 19.92 5.49
C GLY A 24 7.95 18.60 6.00
N ALA A 25 7.63 17.72 5.05
CA ALA A 25 7.75 16.28 5.20
C ALA A 25 8.43 15.81 3.91
N GLY A 26 9.70 15.42 4.04
CA GLY A 26 10.58 15.18 2.91
C GLY A 26 10.09 14.08 1.96
N ALA A 27 10.73 14.06 0.80
CA ALA A 27 11.07 12.81 0.13
C ALA A 27 11.43 11.74 1.19
N GLY A 28 10.96 10.51 1.11
CA GLY A 28 10.32 9.84 0.02
C GLY A 28 10.05 8.42 0.46
N GLY A 29 8.86 7.93 0.15
CA GLY A 29 8.43 6.60 0.56
C GLY A 29 7.01 6.57 1.12
N GLY A 30 6.28 5.52 0.77
CA GLY A 30 4.90 5.29 1.19
C GLY A 30 4.77 4.03 2.04
N VAL A 31 3.78 4.02 2.94
CA VAL A 31 3.37 2.81 3.65
C VAL A 31 2.16 2.22 2.93
N LEU A 32 2.29 0.96 2.49
CA LEU A 32 1.18 0.17 1.98
C LEU A 32 0.34 -0.30 3.18
N LEU A 33 -0.88 0.22 3.27
CA LEU A 33 -1.86 -0.16 4.28
C LEU A 33 -2.84 -1.19 3.71
N SER A 34 -3.40 -2.04 4.58
CA SER A 34 -4.45 -2.97 4.17
C SER A 34 -5.75 -2.20 3.85
N PRO A 35 -6.32 -2.31 2.64
CA PRO A 35 -7.57 -1.64 2.32
C PRO A 35 -8.81 -2.30 2.94
N MET A 36 -8.69 -3.57 3.35
CA MET A 36 -9.78 -4.39 3.88
C MET A 36 -9.22 -5.45 4.83
N PRO A 37 -10.03 -6.02 5.75
CA PRO A 37 -9.56 -7.15 6.55
C PRO A 37 -9.36 -8.37 5.65
N GLY A 38 -8.33 -9.15 5.95
CA GLY A 38 -7.97 -10.29 5.12
C GLY A 38 -6.78 -11.08 5.64
N LYS A 39 -6.37 -12.08 4.86
CA LYS A 39 -5.24 -12.95 5.18
C LYS A 39 -4.14 -12.77 4.15
N ILE A 40 -2.89 -12.55 4.58
CA ILE A 40 -1.75 -12.53 3.69
C ILE A 40 -1.52 -13.94 3.15
N VAL A 41 -1.67 -14.12 1.84
CA VAL A 41 -1.46 -15.42 1.19
C VAL A 41 -0.03 -15.56 0.73
N LYS A 42 0.56 -14.49 0.22
CA LYS A 42 1.91 -14.51 -0.35
C LYS A 42 2.60 -13.16 -0.26
N LEU A 43 3.87 -13.16 0.11
CA LEU A 43 4.76 -12.01 0.01
C LEU A 43 5.60 -12.17 -1.26
N LEU A 44 5.60 -11.15 -2.12
CA LEU A 44 6.37 -11.15 -3.37
C LEU A 44 7.67 -10.36 -3.28
N VAL A 45 7.88 -9.67 -2.15
CA VAL A 45 9.05 -8.83 -1.89
C VAL A 45 9.58 -9.07 -0.48
N LYS A 46 10.84 -8.70 -0.27
CA LYS A 46 11.51 -8.69 1.03
C LYS A 46 12.19 -7.32 1.26
N PRO A 47 12.56 -7.00 2.51
CA PRO A 47 13.36 -5.81 2.79
C PRO A 47 14.64 -5.77 1.94
N GLY A 48 14.93 -4.60 1.37
CA GLY A 48 16.04 -4.36 0.45
C GLY A 48 15.70 -4.52 -1.03
N ASP A 49 14.54 -5.08 -1.39
CA ASP A 49 14.16 -5.22 -2.80
C ASP A 49 13.82 -3.86 -3.44
N VAL A 50 14.27 -3.65 -4.67
CA VAL A 50 13.86 -2.51 -5.49
C VAL A 50 12.54 -2.83 -6.17
N VAL A 51 11.59 -1.90 -6.08
CA VAL A 51 10.23 -2.03 -6.62
C VAL A 51 9.92 -0.86 -7.55
N GLN A 52 9.08 -1.13 -8.55
CA GLN A 52 8.60 -0.13 -9.50
C GLN A 52 7.17 0.31 -9.14
N GLU A 53 6.77 1.50 -9.59
CA GLU A 53 5.38 1.93 -9.48
C GLU A 53 4.44 0.91 -10.14
N GLY A 54 3.34 0.57 -9.44
CA GLY A 54 2.39 -0.42 -9.89
C GLY A 54 2.83 -1.88 -9.70
N GLN A 55 4.04 -2.14 -9.20
CA GLN A 55 4.50 -3.49 -8.92
C GLN A 55 3.71 -4.11 -7.76
N THR A 56 3.26 -5.36 -7.95
CA THR A 56 2.62 -6.14 -6.89
C THR A 56 3.64 -6.51 -5.82
N LEU A 57 3.33 -6.17 -4.56
CA LEU A 57 4.20 -6.44 -3.42
C LEU A 57 3.77 -7.69 -2.64
N LEU A 58 2.46 -7.93 -2.55
CA LEU A 58 1.89 -9.09 -1.85
C LEU A 58 0.52 -9.45 -2.41
N VAL A 59 0.06 -10.65 -2.06
CA VAL A 59 -1.28 -11.15 -2.35
C VAL A 59 -2.00 -11.40 -1.04
N MET A 60 -3.21 -10.86 -0.93
CA MET A 60 -4.08 -10.99 0.23
C MET A 60 -5.40 -11.67 -0.18
N GLU A 61 -5.91 -12.57 0.65
CA GLU A 61 -7.24 -13.14 0.50
C GLU A 61 -8.23 -12.38 1.37
N ALA A 62 -9.31 -11.90 0.77
CA ALA A 62 -10.46 -11.35 1.46
C ALA A 62 -11.73 -11.84 0.77
N MET A 63 -12.74 -12.20 1.56
CA MET A 63 -14.06 -12.61 1.04
C MET A 63 -13.99 -13.71 -0.05
N LYS A 64 -13.11 -14.70 0.12
CA LYS A 64 -12.85 -15.81 -0.84
C LYS A 64 -12.22 -15.39 -2.18
N MET A 65 -11.73 -14.17 -2.28
CA MET A 65 -11.02 -13.66 -3.45
C MET A 65 -9.59 -13.27 -3.08
N GLN A 66 -8.66 -13.48 -4.00
CA GLN A 66 -7.28 -13.04 -3.87
C GLN A 66 -7.10 -11.71 -4.57
N ASN A 67 -6.56 -10.73 -3.84
CA ASN A 67 -6.27 -9.39 -4.32
C ASN A 67 -4.77 -9.14 -4.26
N GLU A 68 -4.25 -8.60 -5.35
CA GLU A 68 -2.88 -8.14 -5.47
C GLU A 68 -2.78 -6.71 -4.94
N LEU A 69 -1.91 -6.49 -3.95
CA LEU A 69 -1.63 -5.14 -3.46
C LEU A 69 -0.35 -4.61 -4.11
N LYS A 70 -0.48 -3.43 -4.73
CA LYS A 70 0.55 -2.80 -5.56
C LYS A 70 1.09 -1.55 -4.87
N THR A 71 2.36 -1.23 -5.10
CA THR A 71 2.93 0.05 -4.67
C THR A 71 2.50 1.18 -5.59
N SER A 72 2.22 2.35 -5.04
CA SER A 72 1.93 3.58 -5.79
C SER A 72 3.20 4.37 -6.15
N THR A 73 4.38 3.89 -5.76
CA THR A 73 5.65 4.56 -6.02
C THR A 73 6.76 3.54 -6.25
N ALA A 74 7.74 3.90 -7.09
CA ALA A 74 8.99 3.16 -7.18
C ALA A 74 9.88 3.44 -5.96
N GLY A 75 10.73 2.49 -5.58
CA GLY A 75 11.58 2.64 -4.41
C GLY A 75 12.22 1.34 -3.94
N THR A 76 12.66 1.35 -2.68
CA THR A 76 13.22 0.17 -2.02
C THR A 76 12.32 -0.22 -0.85
N VAL A 77 12.02 -1.52 -0.72
CA VAL A 77 11.28 -2.04 0.42
C VAL A 77 12.13 -1.87 1.68
N ALA A 78 11.70 -1.00 2.58
CA ALA A 78 12.40 -0.77 3.84
C ALA A 78 12.04 -1.83 4.88
N THR A 79 10.75 -2.17 4.99
CA THR A 79 10.27 -3.11 6.01
C THR A 79 9.00 -3.80 5.53
N VAL A 80 8.89 -5.09 5.84
CA VAL A 80 7.67 -5.87 5.72
C VAL A 80 7.17 -6.16 7.14
N HIS A 81 5.98 -5.68 7.47
CA HIS A 81 5.41 -5.71 8.83
C HIS A 81 4.59 -6.97 9.12
N VAL A 82 4.38 -7.80 8.10
CA VAL A 82 3.50 -8.97 8.13
C VAL A 82 4.22 -10.21 7.61
N GLN A 83 3.62 -11.37 7.86
CA GLN A 83 4.12 -12.65 7.38
C GLN A 83 3.03 -13.37 6.57
N GLU A 84 3.42 -14.27 5.69
CA GLU A 84 2.47 -15.15 5.01
C GLU A 84 1.66 -15.94 6.05
N GLY A 85 0.36 -16.06 5.82
CA GLY A 85 -0.58 -16.69 6.74
C GLY A 85 -1.21 -15.73 7.76
N ALA A 86 -0.65 -14.53 7.98
CA ALA A 86 -1.16 -13.58 8.96
C ALA A 86 -2.52 -12.99 8.56
N THR A 87 -3.40 -12.80 9.54
CA THR A 87 -4.64 -12.03 9.38
C THR A 87 -4.39 -10.57 9.73
N VAL A 88 -4.91 -9.66 8.91
CA VAL A 88 -4.75 -8.21 9.07
C VAL A 88 -6.12 -7.54 9.02
N GLU A 89 -6.24 -6.42 9.71
CA GLU A 89 -7.41 -5.55 9.70
C GLU A 89 -7.24 -4.40 8.69
N THR A 90 -8.32 -3.71 8.34
CA THR A 90 -8.24 -2.47 7.54
C THR A 90 -7.30 -1.46 8.21
N GLY A 91 -6.46 -0.81 7.42
CA GLY A 91 -5.49 0.18 7.87
C GLY A 91 -4.23 -0.42 8.50
N ALA A 92 -4.12 -1.74 8.65
CA ALA A 92 -2.88 -2.36 9.13
C ALA A 92 -1.72 -2.06 8.18
N ALA A 93 -0.56 -1.68 8.73
CA ALA A 93 0.65 -1.48 7.94
C ALA A 93 1.18 -2.82 7.44
N LEU A 94 1.41 -2.92 6.12
CA LEU A 94 1.86 -4.15 5.48
C LEU A 94 3.31 -4.04 5.06
N ILE A 95 3.64 -3.03 4.24
CA ILE A 95 4.97 -2.83 3.69
C ILE A 95 5.31 -1.34 3.67
N THR A 96 6.52 -0.97 4.09
CA THR A 96 7.06 0.38 3.93
C THR A 96 8.04 0.38 2.75
N VAL A 97 7.82 1.28 1.80
CA VAL A 97 8.72 1.54 0.66
C VAL A 97 9.32 2.92 0.84
N VAL A 98 10.62 3.06 0.58
CA VAL A 98 11.34 4.34 0.56
C VAL A 98 11.61 4.72 -0.89
N ALA A 99 11.22 5.92 -1.30
CA ALA A 99 11.41 6.37 -2.67
C ALA A 99 12.90 6.63 -2.94
N PRO A 100 13.39 6.43 -4.19
CA PRO A 100 14.79 6.66 -4.49
C PRO A 100 15.13 8.14 -4.34
N GLY A 101 16.13 8.46 -3.51
CA GLY A 101 16.59 9.83 -3.26
C GLY A 101 16.02 10.52 -2.01
N ALA A 102 15.38 9.75 -1.11
CA ALA A 102 15.08 10.16 0.26
C ALA A 102 16.32 10.04 1.17
#